data_AF-A0A1H9LJZ6-F1
#
_entry.id   AF-A0A1H9LJZ6-F1
#
_cell.length_a   1.000
_cell.length_b   1.000
_cell.length_c   1.000
_cell.angle_alpha   90.00
_cell.angle_beta   90.00
_cell.angle_gamma   90.00
#
_symmetry.space_group_name_H-M   'P 1'
#
loop_
_entity.id
_entity.type
_entity.pdbx_description
1 polymer ?
#
loop_
_entity_poly.entity_id
_entity_poly.type
_entity_poly.pdbx_seq_one_letter_code
_entity_poly.pdbx_strand_id
1 'polypeptide(L)'
;MKKKYHRQEMEAVENSYAYANNIVMQNAICGYETYFKNAGHMNFTDLPLISPLLADLLGTGSVDAGECIDTMNGIILRFYDCYLKNEGEFSVEESY
;
A
#
# COMPACT_ATOMS: atom_id res chain seq x y z
N MET A 1 14.58 -7.72 -9.69
CA MET A 1 13.56 -7.42 -8.67
C MET A 1 12.15 -7.90 -9.03
N LYS A 2 11.61 -7.68 -10.25
CA LYS A 2 10.29 -8.21 -10.69
C LYS A 2 10.01 -9.70 -10.39
N LYS A 3 11.03 -10.57 -10.47
CA LYS A 3 10.92 -12.01 -10.19
C LYS A 3 10.61 -12.38 -8.73
N LYS A 4 10.78 -11.45 -7.77
CA LYS A 4 10.51 -11.72 -6.34
C LYS A 4 9.05 -11.44 -5.99
N TYR A 5 8.49 -10.34 -6.50
CA TYR A 5 7.08 -9.99 -6.31
C TYR A 5 6.14 -10.95 -7.03
N HIS A 6 6.49 -11.33 -8.28
CA HIS A 6 5.77 -12.38 -8.98
C HIS A 6 5.83 -13.73 -8.24
N ARG A 7 6.90 -14.01 -7.49
CA ARG A 7 7.00 -15.24 -6.69
C ARG A 7 6.09 -15.19 -5.46
N GLN A 8 6.02 -14.05 -4.77
CA GLN A 8 5.10 -13.85 -3.64
C GLN A 8 3.64 -13.91 -4.09
N GLU A 9 3.32 -13.36 -5.27
CA GLU A 9 2.02 -13.48 -5.91
C GLU A 9 1.65 -14.96 -6.17
N MET A 10 2.57 -15.72 -6.78
CA MET A 10 2.38 -17.15 -7.07
C MET A 10 2.28 -17.99 -5.78
N GLU A 11 3.10 -17.71 -4.77
CA GLU A 11 3.06 -18.37 -3.46
C GLU A 11 1.74 -18.05 -2.71
N ALA A 12 1.18 -16.86 -2.85
CA ALA A 12 -0.08 -16.48 -2.23
C ALA A 12 -1.30 -17.14 -2.91
N VAL A 13 -1.27 -17.26 -4.25
CA VAL A 13 -2.25 -18.03 -5.02
C VAL A 13 -2.21 -19.50 -4.61
N GLU A 14 -1.03 -20.06 -4.39
CA GLU A 14 -0.84 -21.46 -3.97
C GLU A 14 -1.30 -21.70 -2.50
N ASN A 15 -1.17 -20.72 -1.61
CA ASN A 15 -1.50 -20.84 -0.19
C ASN A 15 -2.89 -20.30 0.22
N SER A 16 -3.79 -20.02 -0.73
CA SER A 16 -5.17 -19.52 -0.48
C SER A 16 -5.29 -18.20 0.31
N TYR A 17 -4.19 -17.47 0.52
CA TYR A 17 -4.25 -16.07 0.92
C TYR A 17 -4.48 -15.25 -0.34
N ALA A 18 -5.72 -15.17 -0.79
CA ALA A 18 -6.09 -14.20 -1.80
C ALA A 18 -5.85 -12.80 -1.22
N TYR A 19 -4.70 -12.19 -1.54
CA TYR A 19 -4.50 -10.78 -1.30
C TYR A 19 -5.64 -10.06 -2.01
N ALA A 20 -6.51 -9.39 -1.24
CA ALA A 20 -7.69 -8.73 -1.76
C ALA A 20 -7.34 -7.80 -2.94
N ASN A 21 -6.16 -7.17 -2.89
CA ASN A 21 -5.60 -6.34 -3.94
C ASN A 21 -5.54 -7.06 -5.29
N ASN A 22 -5.10 -8.32 -5.35
CA ASN A 22 -4.98 -9.05 -6.62
C ASN A 22 -6.35 -9.29 -7.26
N ILE A 23 -7.34 -9.68 -6.44
CA ILE A 23 -8.71 -9.88 -6.92
C ILE A 23 -9.34 -8.56 -7.35
N VAL A 24 -9.12 -7.48 -6.57
CA VAL A 24 -9.59 -6.13 -6.93
C VAL A 24 -8.99 -5.70 -8.26
N MET A 25 -7.66 -5.80 -8.43
CA MET A 25 -6.97 -5.40 -9.65
C MET A 25 -7.38 -6.22 -10.88
N GLN A 26 -7.64 -7.52 -10.72
CA GLN A 26 -8.13 -8.38 -11.81
C GLN A 26 -9.54 -8.00 -12.29
N ASN A 27 -10.37 -7.42 -11.42
CA ASN A 27 -11.77 -7.12 -11.72
C ASN A 27 -12.03 -5.61 -11.90
N ALA A 28 -11.06 -4.75 -11.61
CA ALA A 28 -11.20 -3.31 -11.73
C ALA A 28 -11.20 -2.88 -13.21
N ILE A 29 -12.19 -2.07 -13.60
CA ILE A 29 -12.20 -1.41 -14.93
C ILE A 29 -11.03 -0.41 -15.03
N CYS A 30 -10.72 0.24 -13.92
CA CYS A 30 -9.58 1.13 -13.74
C CYS A 30 -9.04 0.89 -12.32
N GLY A 31 -7.77 0.52 -12.21
CA GLY A 31 -7.12 0.20 -10.95
C GLY A 31 -5.68 0.70 -10.94
N TYR A 32 -5.22 1.08 -9.76
CA TYR A 32 -3.86 1.56 -9.52
C TYR A 32 -3.26 0.74 -8.38
N GLU A 33 -2.00 0.37 -8.53
CA GLU A 33 -1.26 -0.39 -7.54
C GLU A 33 0.10 0.28 -7.31
N THR A 34 0.52 0.33 -6.05
CA THR A 34 1.85 0.78 -5.62
C THR A 34 2.22 0.07 -4.32
N TYR A 35 3.49 0.18 -3.91
CA TYR A 35 3.94 -0.34 -2.62
C TYR A 35 4.94 0.61 -1.96
N PHE A 36 5.04 0.51 -0.63
CA PHE A 36 5.97 1.32 0.17
C PHE A 36 7.17 0.45 0.55
N LYS A 37 8.37 0.89 0.16
CA LYS A 37 9.61 0.17 0.46
C LYS A 37 9.83 0.13 1.96
N ASN A 38 10.18 -1.05 2.46
CA ASN A 38 10.44 -1.28 3.87
C ASN A 38 9.26 -0.95 4.80
N ALA A 39 8.03 -0.86 4.29
CA ALA A 39 6.83 -0.77 5.12
C ALA A 39 6.37 -2.16 5.55
N GLY A 40 5.89 -2.25 6.79
CA GLY A 40 5.12 -3.36 7.33
C GLY A 40 3.64 -3.01 7.43
N HIS A 41 2.82 -3.98 7.83
CA HIS A 41 1.36 -3.83 7.82
C HIS A 41 0.88 -2.63 8.66
N MET A 42 1.46 -2.45 9.84
CA MET A 42 1.03 -1.39 10.76
C MET A 42 1.50 0.00 10.34
N ASN A 43 2.45 0.13 9.40
CA ASN A 43 2.89 1.44 8.88
C ASN A 43 1.79 2.21 8.13
N PHE A 44 0.69 1.54 7.75
CA PHE A 44 -0.48 2.15 7.10
C PHE A 44 -1.60 2.52 8.10
N THR A 45 -1.28 2.57 9.39
CA THR A 45 -2.20 2.94 10.48
C THR A 45 -1.52 3.99 11.35
N ASP A 46 -2.27 4.67 12.21
CA ASP A 46 -1.68 5.61 13.18
C ASP A 46 -0.89 4.94 14.31
N LEU A 47 -0.93 3.60 14.41
CA LEU A 47 -0.35 2.88 15.54
C LEU A 47 1.16 3.10 15.72
N PRO A 48 2.01 3.11 14.68
CA PRO A 48 3.44 3.38 14.84
C PRO A 48 3.75 4.79 15.35
N LEU A 49 2.86 5.77 15.13
CA LEU A 49 3.00 7.11 15.69
C LEU A 49 2.59 7.16 17.17
N ILE A 50 1.56 6.39 17.54
CA ILE A 50 0.94 6.45 18.88
C ILE A 50 1.63 5.48 19.85
N SER A 51 1.98 4.27 19.39
CA SER A 51 2.56 3.19 20.19
C SER A 51 3.56 2.38 19.36
N PRO A 52 4.79 2.92 19.14
CA PRO A 52 5.80 2.26 18.32
C PRO A 52 6.13 0.83 18.76
N LEU A 53 6.17 0.57 20.07
CA LEU A 53 6.48 -0.76 20.60
C LEU A 53 5.38 -1.79 20.27
N LEU A 54 4.11 -1.39 20.35
CA LEU A 54 3.00 -2.29 20.00
C LEU A 54 2.93 -2.49 18.49
N ALA A 55 3.19 -1.43 17.72
CA ALA A 55 3.24 -1.51 16.26
C ALA A 55 4.32 -2.49 15.79
N ASP A 56 5.52 -2.44 16.38
CA ASP A 56 6.64 -3.34 16.05
C ASP A 56 6.30 -4.81 16.31
N LEU A 57 5.63 -5.09 17.44
CA LEU A 57 5.16 -6.45 17.76
C LEU A 57 4.11 -6.97 16.75
N LEU A 58 3.26 -6.09 16.23
CA LEU A 58 2.19 -6.43 15.28
C LEU A 58 2.65 -6.39 13.81
N GLY A 59 3.86 -5.91 13.54
CA GLY A 59 4.48 -5.87 12.23
C GLY A 59 4.57 -4.47 11.65
N THR A 60 5.68 -3.80 11.94
CA THR A 60 6.18 -2.65 11.18
C THR A 60 7.42 -3.03 10.40
N GLY A 61 7.72 -2.25 9.36
CA GLY A 61 9.01 -2.27 8.70
C GLY A 61 9.86 -1.08 9.15
N SER A 62 10.99 -0.87 8.48
CA SER A 62 11.97 0.16 8.84
C SER A 62 11.73 1.52 8.19
N VAL A 63 10.57 1.72 7.53
CA VAL A 63 10.18 3.02 6.98
C VAL A 63 9.86 4.00 8.12
N ASP A 64 10.15 5.29 7.91
CA ASP A 64 9.71 6.33 8.83
C ASP A 64 8.18 6.40 8.86
N ALA A 65 7.59 6.34 10.06
CA ALA A 65 6.15 6.27 10.22
C ALA A 65 5.43 7.55 9.77
N GLY A 66 6.05 8.72 9.98
CA GLY A 66 5.51 10.00 9.56
C GLY A 66 5.53 10.14 8.04
N GLU A 67 6.69 9.86 7.42
CA GLU A 67 6.84 9.89 5.96
C GLU A 67 5.89 8.91 5.26
N CYS A 68 5.72 7.70 5.83
CA CYS A 68 4.81 6.70 5.31
C CYS A 68 3.35 7.19 5.31
N ILE A 69 2.88 7.75 6.44
CA ILE A 69 1.51 8.27 6.56
C ILE A 69 1.29 9.50 5.66
N ASP A 70 2.23 10.45 5.63
CA ASP A 70 2.09 11.65 4.81
C ASP A 70 2.04 11.32 3.32
N THR A 71 2.89 10.39 2.87
CA THR A 71 2.91 9.92 1.49
C THR A 71 1.61 9.17 1.14
N MET A 72 1.15 8.26 2.01
CA MET A 72 -0.12 7.53 1.83
C MET A 72 -1.31 8.49 1.74
N ASN A 73 -1.42 9.42 2.69
CA ASN A 73 -2.50 10.40 2.71
C ASN A 73 -2.49 11.30 1.48
N GLY A 74 -1.29 11.71 1.03
CA GLY A 74 -1.14 12.48 -0.21
C GLY A 74 -1.61 11.73 -1.46
N ILE A 75 -1.33 10.42 -1.57
CA ILE A 75 -1.84 9.59 -2.67
C ILE A 75 -3.36 9.49 -2.62
N ILE A 76 -3.93 9.17 -1.45
CA ILE A 76 -5.39 9.04 -1.28
C ILE A 76 -6.10 10.35 -1.61
N LEU A 77 -5.55 11.49 -1.16
CA LEU A 77 -6.12 12.80 -1.45
C LEU A 77 -6.13 13.08 -2.96
N ARG A 78 -5.02 12.87 -3.66
CA ARG A 78 -4.97 13.05 -5.13
C ARG A 78 -5.95 12.13 -5.86
N PHE A 79 -6.14 10.91 -5.38
CA PHE A 79 -7.13 9.99 -5.96
C PHE A 79 -8.55 10.56 -5.82
N TYR A 80 -8.92 11.03 -4.62
CA TYR A 80 -10.23 11.61 -4.39
C TYR A 80 -10.43 12.94 -5.10
N ASP A 81 -9.42 13.80 -5.18
CA ASP A 81 -9.51 15.05 -5.94
C ASP A 81 -9.78 14.75 -7.42
N CYS A 82 -9.07 13.80 -8.01
CA CYS A 82 -9.27 13.42 -9.41
C CYS A 82 -10.67 12.82 -9.67
N TYR A 83 -11.09 11.84 -8.87
CA TYR A 83 -12.29 11.05 -9.18
C TYR A 83 -13.59 11.52 -8.51
N LEU A 84 -13.52 12.23 -7.39
CA LEU A 84 -14.70 12.72 -6.68
C LEU A 84 -14.94 14.21 -6.90
N LYS A 85 -13.87 14.99 -7.13
CA LYS A 85 -13.97 16.45 -7.36
C LYS A 85 -13.77 16.85 -8.82
N ASN A 86 -13.29 15.94 -9.68
CA ASN A 86 -12.87 16.23 -11.06
C ASN A 86 -11.73 17.27 -11.11
N GLU A 87 -10.81 17.21 -10.16
CA GLU A 87 -9.67 18.12 -10.04
C GLU A 87 -8.35 17.38 -10.29
N GLY A 88 -7.59 17.82 -11.30
CA GLY A 88 -6.28 17.26 -11.63
C GLY A 88 -6.33 15.86 -12.27
N GLU A 89 -5.16 15.23 -12.36
CA GLU A 89 -4.97 13.88 -12.89
C GLU A 89 -4.36 12.97 -11.81
N PHE A 90 -4.75 11.68 -11.82
CA PHE A 90 -4.24 10.71 -10.88
C PHE A 90 -3.25 9.73 -11.52
N SER A 91 -2.08 9.63 -10.88
CA SER A 91 -1.08 8.60 -11.12
C SER A 91 -0.33 8.26 -9.83
N VAL A 92 0.18 7.04 -9.78
CA VAL A 92 1.04 6.54 -8.68
C VAL A 92 2.35 6.04 -9.26
N GLU A 93 3.43 6.18 -8.49
CA GLU A 93 4.70 5.55 -8.79
C GLU A 93 4.62 4.04 -8.57
N GLU A 94 5.49 3.26 -9.23
CA GLU A 94 5.59 1.82 -8.98
C GLU A 94 5.86 1.54 -7.49
N SER A 95 6.64 2.41 -6.84
CA SER A 95 6.94 2.31 -5.42
C SER A 95 7.33 3.64 -4.81
N TYR A 96 7.03 3.80 -3.53
CA TYR A 96 7.52 4.88 -2.69
C TYR A 96 8.60 4.30 -1.77
#